data_AF-A0A1F4DN46-F1
#
_entry.id   AF-A0A1F4DN46-F1
#
_cell.length_a   1.000
_cell.length_b   1.000
_cell.length_c   1.000
_cell.angle_alpha   90.00
_cell.angle_beta   90.00
_cell.angle_gamma   90.00
#
_symmetry.space_group_name_H-M   'P 1'
#
loop_
_entity.id
_entity.type
_entity.pdbx_description
1 polymer ?
#
loop_
_entity_poly.entity_id
_entity_poly.type
_entity_poly.pdbx_seq_one_letter_code
_entity_poly.pdbx_strand_id
1 'polypeptide(L)'
;MTTSQRSVSSPAVPDYTEGIKKDVAEIKFLIHDLRVEGFINEILHYHVTLNTDLEIYNIVQAQILHAADVQELKAKFSVMRKALQSYSNAVMSFSPDRTVLLLGRRYVDAIHQVCELILNPLWGRSDQVLSFLPDEARSVRWRRRYRNSIRWLYGVHFRIEAFLEEQEKPGIREEFDIAEDIRNFTTDVVMGYVVEKSEARVELQLHQLDAAILIGRRPRFRRTYFNLIMNGVDAMSGRKAGVLAVSTCIEGDRVALRVRDDGVGMTADKIQQLLSDRPTLDGELHSLGFVFVRQTVAEFGGDLAIESTVGKGTTITVRLPYLPGRTVAHLDPTRQDKYRLPPRFRSSPEETAGLKSLMDDALFADAGAPAPRPVKPAQPDASRARQSSNQQRPCGKLVFEAYQKSQAQFPGSIFGIAVTENDRVEMFTVKPYERDWNISHEDLSPTYFQATHRGRIEEDELKKPFVILKPPQSMQEYFEFKEVPEADRGPELFTRMVRDECIRIARKLIATGLEPMIPVHLASASRYFTAPAELIGSEPFPLELMARQKLSIEEVA
;
A
#
# COMPACT_ATOMS: atom_id res chain seq x y z
N MET A 1 -69.08 27.62 -0.73
CA MET A 1 -67.70 27.99 -0.39
C MET A 1 -67.34 27.33 0.93
N THR A 2 -66.69 26.17 0.88
CA THR A 2 -66.17 25.46 2.06
C THR A 2 -64.97 24.63 1.58
N THR A 3 -63.79 25.25 1.61
CA THR A 3 -62.50 24.64 1.29
C THR A 3 -62.05 23.75 2.45
N SER A 4 -61.98 22.44 2.20
CA SER A 4 -61.36 21.47 3.09
C SER A 4 -59.84 21.50 2.88
N GLN A 5 -59.10 21.97 3.90
CA GLN A 5 -57.65 21.87 3.96
C GLN A 5 -57.26 20.41 4.21
N ARG A 6 -56.63 19.77 3.22
CA ARG A 6 -55.87 18.53 3.43
C ARG A 6 -54.53 18.89 4.06
N SER A 7 -54.31 18.46 5.30
CA SER A 7 -53.00 18.46 5.93
C SER A 7 -52.08 17.49 5.17
N VAL A 8 -51.04 18.03 4.55
CA VAL A 8 -49.95 17.24 3.98
C VAL A 8 -49.08 16.80 5.15
N SER A 9 -49.19 15.53 5.54
CA SER A 9 -48.25 14.92 6.48
C SER A 9 -46.87 14.84 5.81
N SER A 10 -45.88 15.53 6.37
CA SER A 10 -44.47 15.33 6.00
C SER A 10 -44.09 13.84 6.12
N PRO A 11 -43.28 13.30 5.20
CA PRO A 11 -42.79 11.93 5.31
C PRO A 11 -41.95 11.82 6.59
N ALA A 12 -42.34 10.89 7.46
CA ALA A 12 -41.63 10.59 8.69
C ALA A 12 -40.17 10.23 8.36
N VAL A 13 -39.24 10.94 9.00
CA VAL A 13 -37.81 10.61 8.99
C VAL A 13 -37.66 9.20 9.56
N PRO A 14 -37.02 8.24 8.86
CA PRO A 14 -36.89 6.88 9.36
C PRO A 14 -36.04 6.85 10.63
N ASP A 15 -36.58 6.24 11.67
CA ASP A 15 -35.93 5.97 12.94
C ASP A 15 -34.83 4.89 12.75
N TYR A 16 -33.60 5.20 13.15
CA TYR A 16 -32.41 4.34 13.00
C TYR A 16 -32.01 3.64 14.32
N THR A 17 -32.87 3.68 15.33
CA THR A 17 -32.52 3.22 16.69
C THR A 17 -32.60 1.71 16.89
N GLU A 18 -33.46 0.98 16.15
CA GLU A 18 -33.60 -0.48 16.25
C GLU A 18 -33.95 -1.16 14.90
N GLY A 19 -33.50 -2.40 14.71
CA GLY A 19 -33.89 -3.29 13.60
C GLY A 19 -32.95 -3.33 12.39
N ILE A 20 -33.41 -3.96 11.29
CA ILE A 20 -32.58 -4.33 10.12
C ILE A 20 -31.83 -3.14 9.51
N LYS A 21 -32.38 -1.92 9.57
CA LYS A 21 -31.72 -0.71 9.05
C LYS A 21 -30.44 -0.35 9.81
N LYS A 22 -30.43 -0.56 11.12
CA LYS A 22 -29.23 -0.38 11.95
C LYS A 22 -28.16 -1.40 11.55
N ASP A 23 -28.54 -2.67 11.41
CA ASP A 23 -27.61 -3.73 10.99
C ASP A 23 -27.02 -3.48 9.59
N VAL A 24 -27.84 -2.96 8.66
CA VAL A 24 -27.39 -2.55 7.33
C VAL A 24 -26.42 -1.37 7.39
N ALA A 25 -26.65 -0.42 8.29
CA ALA A 25 -25.70 0.67 8.50
C ALA A 25 -24.39 0.13 9.09
N GLU A 26 -24.45 -0.70 10.13
CA GLU A 26 -23.28 -1.31 10.78
C GLU A 26 -22.41 -2.13 9.81
N ILE A 27 -23.04 -2.96 8.95
CA ILE A 27 -22.30 -3.74 7.94
C ILE A 27 -21.67 -2.82 6.87
N LYS A 28 -22.38 -1.77 6.44
CA LYS A 28 -21.86 -0.78 5.48
C LYS A 28 -20.65 -0.04 6.07
N PHE A 29 -20.76 0.38 7.33
CA PHE A 29 -19.68 1.01 8.05
C PHE A 29 -18.47 0.07 8.15
N LEU A 30 -18.70 -1.21 8.49
CA LEU A 30 -17.61 -2.17 8.61
C LEU A 30 -16.91 -2.36 7.27
N ILE A 31 -17.65 -2.66 6.20
CA ILE A 31 -17.07 -2.89 4.87
C ILE A 31 -16.23 -1.69 4.41
N HIS A 32 -16.73 -0.48 4.62
CA HIS A 32 -15.97 0.74 4.33
C HIS A 32 -14.69 0.86 5.17
N ASP A 33 -14.77 0.54 6.47
CA ASP A 33 -13.65 0.60 7.43
C ASP A 33 -12.57 -0.47 7.18
N LEU A 34 -12.95 -1.65 6.68
CA LEU A 34 -11.99 -2.73 6.39
C LEU A 34 -11.00 -2.34 5.26
N ARG A 35 -11.41 -1.48 4.32
CA ARG A 35 -10.59 -0.92 3.22
C ARG A 35 -9.77 -1.95 2.43
N VAL A 36 -10.34 -3.12 2.16
CA VAL A 36 -9.62 -4.32 1.70
C VAL A 36 -9.09 -4.33 0.26
N GLU A 37 -9.44 -3.35 -0.58
CA GLU A 37 -9.12 -3.41 -2.02
C GLU A 37 -7.62 -3.39 -2.33
N GLY A 38 -6.84 -2.53 -1.66
CA GLY A 38 -5.38 -2.50 -1.83
C GLY A 38 -4.71 -3.81 -1.37
N PHE A 39 -5.24 -4.40 -0.29
CA PHE A 39 -4.65 -5.55 0.40
C PHE A 39 -4.64 -6.80 -0.49
N ILE A 40 -5.75 -7.01 -1.20
CA ILE A 40 -5.94 -8.19 -2.05
C ILE A 40 -4.88 -8.23 -3.15
N ASN A 41 -4.59 -7.06 -3.72
CA ASN A 41 -3.62 -6.94 -4.79
C ASN A 41 -2.20 -7.14 -4.25
N GLU A 42 -1.86 -6.53 -3.11
CA GLU A 42 -0.54 -6.65 -2.46
C GLU A 42 -0.15 -8.11 -2.19
N ILE A 43 -1.04 -8.91 -1.59
CA ILE A 43 -0.70 -10.27 -1.19
C ILE A 43 -0.76 -11.28 -2.32
N LEU A 44 -1.72 -11.16 -3.23
CA LEU A 44 -1.68 -11.98 -4.44
C LEU A 44 -0.38 -11.73 -5.19
N HIS A 45 0.01 -10.46 -5.30
CA HIS A 45 1.22 -10.07 -5.98
C HIS A 45 2.48 -10.60 -5.28
N TYR A 46 2.53 -10.56 -3.95
CA TYR A 46 3.59 -11.22 -3.18
C TYR A 46 3.69 -12.70 -3.59
N HIS A 47 2.64 -13.49 -3.39
CA HIS A 47 2.75 -14.92 -3.63
C HIS A 47 3.08 -15.25 -5.10
N VAL A 48 2.61 -14.46 -6.08
CA VAL A 48 3.02 -14.63 -7.49
C VAL A 48 4.52 -14.37 -7.67
N THR A 49 5.06 -13.27 -7.14
CA THR A 49 6.48 -12.93 -7.27
C THR A 49 7.37 -13.97 -6.60
N LEU A 50 7.02 -14.41 -5.40
CA LEU A 50 7.78 -15.44 -4.69
C LEU A 50 7.78 -16.74 -5.50
N ASN A 51 6.65 -17.12 -6.10
CA ASN A 51 6.59 -18.28 -6.97
C ASN A 51 7.54 -18.13 -8.18
N THR A 52 7.54 -16.95 -8.81
CA THR A 52 8.45 -16.63 -9.92
C THR A 52 9.92 -16.75 -9.49
N ASP A 53 10.28 -16.30 -8.29
CA ASP A 53 11.64 -16.42 -7.75
C ASP A 53 12.03 -17.89 -7.53
N LEU A 54 11.14 -18.70 -6.94
CA LEU A 54 11.39 -20.13 -6.77
C LEU A 54 11.57 -20.85 -8.10
N GLU A 55 10.83 -20.44 -9.13
CA GLU A 55 11.01 -20.86 -10.52
C GLU A 55 12.36 -20.39 -11.10
N ILE A 56 12.80 -19.16 -10.80
CA ILE A 56 14.12 -18.65 -11.23
C ILE A 56 15.25 -19.52 -10.69
N TYR A 57 15.19 -19.92 -9.42
CA TYR A 57 16.27 -20.68 -8.77
C TYR A 57 16.11 -22.20 -8.86
N ASN A 58 15.13 -22.70 -9.62
CA ASN A 58 14.82 -24.11 -9.79
C ASN A 58 14.67 -24.87 -8.44
N ILE A 59 14.01 -24.23 -7.47
CA ILE A 59 13.82 -24.80 -6.13
C ILE A 59 12.51 -25.60 -6.13
N VAL A 60 12.54 -26.77 -6.77
CA VAL A 60 11.36 -27.62 -7.03
C VAL A 60 10.58 -27.95 -5.74
N GLN A 61 11.27 -28.20 -4.64
CA GLN A 61 10.64 -28.51 -3.34
C GLN A 61 9.82 -27.33 -2.79
N ALA A 62 10.30 -26.10 -2.97
CA ALA A 62 9.61 -24.90 -2.52
C ALA A 62 8.50 -24.47 -3.50
N GLN A 63 8.68 -24.72 -4.80
CA GLN A 63 7.64 -24.49 -5.82
C GLN A 63 6.40 -25.35 -5.56
N ILE A 64 6.57 -26.65 -5.31
CA ILE A 64 5.43 -27.55 -5.02
C ILE A 64 4.68 -27.08 -3.78
N LEU A 65 5.43 -26.71 -2.74
CA LEU A 65 4.87 -26.22 -1.48
C LEU A 65 4.07 -24.92 -1.67
N HIS A 66 4.64 -23.97 -2.41
CA HIS A 66 4.08 -22.63 -2.58
C HIS A 66 3.00 -22.56 -3.68
N ALA A 67 3.05 -23.41 -4.70
CA ALA A 67 2.05 -23.46 -5.76
C ALA A 67 0.66 -23.85 -5.23
N ALA A 68 0.61 -24.79 -4.28
CA ALA A 68 -0.64 -25.15 -3.60
C ALA A 68 -1.21 -23.95 -2.82
N ASP A 69 -0.36 -23.24 -2.07
CA ASP A 69 -0.74 -22.04 -1.32
C ASP A 69 -1.28 -20.93 -2.26
N VAL A 70 -0.61 -20.70 -3.40
CA VAL A 70 -1.05 -19.73 -4.43
C VAL A 70 -2.41 -20.11 -5.02
N GLN A 71 -2.65 -21.39 -5.30
CA GLN A 71 -3.93 -21.84 -5.84
C GLN A 71 -5.07 -21.64 -4.84
N GLU A 72 -4.84 -21.99 -3.57
CA GLU A 72 -5.82 -21.79 -2.50
C GLU A 72 -6.12 -20.30 -2.30
N LEU A 73 -5.09 -19.45 -2.30
CA LEU A 73 -5.22 -17.99 -2.23
C LEU A 73 -6.09 -17.44 -3.36
N LYS A 74 -5.78 -17.83 -4.61
CA LYS A 74 -6.55 -17.42 -5.80
C LYS A 74 -8.02 -17.84 -5.69
N ALA A 75 -8.29 -19.05 -5.18
CA ALA A 75 -9.64 -19.54 -4.99
C ALA A 75 -10.43 -18.70 -3.98
N LYS A 76 -9.85 -18.40 -2.80
CA LYS A 76 -10.48 -17.55 -1.78
C LYS A 76 -10.70 -16.12 -2.28
N PHE A 77 -9.73 -15.53 -2.95
CA PHE A 77 -9.88 -14.20 -3.53
C PHE A 77 -10.96 -14.14 -4.60
N SER A 78 -11.11 -15.17 -5.43
CA SER A 78 -12.19 -15.24 -6.41
C SER A 78 -13.58 -15.23 -5.75
N VAL A 79 -13.76 -15.99 -4.67
CA VAL A 79 -15.01 -16.00 -3.88
C VAL A 79 -15.30 -14.63 -3.29
N MET A 80 -14.30 -14.02 -2.66
CA MET A 80 -14.42 -12.71 -2.03
C MET A 80 -14.71 -11.59 -3.06
N ARG A 81 -14.06 -11.58 -4.24
CA ARG A 81 -14.37 -10.62 -5.33
C ARG A 81 -15.80 -10.77 -5.83
N LYS A 82 -16.30 -12.00 -5.98
CA LYS A 82 -17.71 -12.25 -6.35
C LYS A 82 -18.68 -11.74 -5.28
N ALA A 83 -18.34 -11.89 -4.00
CA ALA A 83 -19.13 -11.37 -2.89
C ALA A 83 -19.16 -9.83 -2.89
N LEU A 84 -18.02 -9.16 -3.10
CA LEU A 84 -17.93 -7.70 -3.26
C LEU A 84 -18.82 -7.22 -4.41
N GLN A 85 -18.74 -7.84 -5.58
CA GLN A 85 -19.55 -7.46 -6.74
C GLN A 85 -21.05 -7.61 -6.44
N SER A 86 -21.44 -8.72 -5.81
CA SER A 86 -22.84 -8.98 -5.45
C SER A 86 -23.38 -7.94 -4.46
N TYR A 87 -22.59 -7.64 -3.43
CA TYR A 87 -22.92 -6.61 -2.44
C TYR A 87 -23.01 -5.22 -3.08
N SER A 88 -22.02 -4.83 -3.89
CA SER A 88 -21.98 -3.53 -4.56
C SER A 88 -23.18 -3.35 -5.50
N ASN A 89 -23.52 -4.37 -6.28
CA ASN A 89 -24.71 -4.37 -7.13
C ASN A 89 -26.00 -4.19 -6.32
N ALA A 90 -26.12 -4.86 -5.18
CA ALA A 90 -27.30 -4.74 -4.31
C ALA A 90 -27.43 -3.32 -3.72
N VAL A 91 -26.32 -2.71 -3.32
CA VAL A 91 -26.30 -1.32 -2.82
C VAL A 91 -26.65 -0.33 -3.93
N MET A 92 -26.04 -0.46 -5.12
CA MET A 92 -26.27 0.43 -6.26
C MET A 92 -27.68 0.32 -6.84
N SER A 93 -28.29 -0.88 -6.78
CA SER A 93 -29.65 -1.13 -7.25
C SER A 93 -30.74 -0.80 -6.22
N PHE A 94 -30.37 -0.25 -5.05
CA PHE A 94 -31.29 0.04 -3.95
C PHE A 94 -32.13 -1.20 -3.54
N SER A 95 -31.48 -2.37 -3.49
CA SER A 95 -32.12 -3.63 -3.08
C SER A 95 -32.67 -3.57 -1.64
N PRO A 96 -33.62 -4.44 -1.25
CA PRO A 96 -34.16 -4.47 0.11
C PRO A 96 -33.07 -4.63 1.18
N ASP A 97 -33.26 -3.99 2.34
CA ASP A 97 -32.29 -3.97 3.45
C ASP A 97 -31.82 -5.37 3.86
N ARG A 98 -32.72 -6.36 3.90
CA ARG A 98 -32.39 -7.76 4.23
C ARG A 98 -31.42 -8.38 3.20
N THR A 99 -31.55 -8.03 1.93
CA THR A 99 -30.66 -8.50 0.85
C THR A 99 -29.29 -7.86 0.96
N VAL A 100 -29.25 -6.54 1.20
CA VAL A 100 -28.00 -5.80 1.41
C VAL A 100 -27.25 -6.34 2.63
N LEU A 101 -27.96 -6.60 3.73
CA LEU A 101 -27.40 -7.17 4.95
C LEU A 101 -26.82 -8.57 4.72
N LEU A 102 -27.57 -9.46 4.06
CA LEU A 102 -27.13 -10.82 3.76
C LEU A 102 -25.87 -10.82 2.88
N LEU A 103 -25.86 -10.04 1.80
CA LEU A 103 -24.73 -9.97 0.89
C LEU A 103 -23.51 -9.28 1.53
N GLY A 104 -23.74 -8.26 2.36
CA GLY A 104 -22.69 -7.61 3.13
C GLY A 104 -22.02 -8.57 4.12
N ARG A 105 -22.80 -9.35 4.88
CA ARG A 105 -22.27 -10.39 5.78
C ARG A 105 -21.44 -11.43 5.01
N ARG A 106 -21.95 -11.92 3.88
CA ARG A 106 -21.21 -12.86 3.03
C ARG A 106 -19.88 -12.29 2.53
N TYR A 107 -19.82 -10.98 2.25
CA TYR A 107 -18.58 -10.34 1.83
C TYR A 107 -17.59 -10.23 3.00
N VAL A 108 -18.05 -9.79 4.17
CA VAL A 108 -17.25 -9.74 5.41
C VAL A 108 -16.70 -11.13 5.76
N ASP A 109 -17.52 -12.18 5.70
CA ASP A 109 -17.11 -13.57 5.94
C ASP A 109 -16.04 -14.02 4.93
N ALA A 110 -16.17 -13.63 3.66
CA ALA A 110 -15.19 -13.98 2.63
C ALA A 110 -13.83 -13.28 2.87
N ILE A 111 -13.84 -12.02 3.32
CA ILE A 111 -12.63 -11.32 3.78
C ILE A 111 -12.03 -12.05 4.99
N HIS A 112 -12.89 -12.46 5.93
CA HIS A 112 -12.46 -13.11 7.14
C HIS A 112 -11.70 -14.41 6.86
N GLN A 113 -12.26 -15.28 6.02
CA GLN A 113 -11.63 -16.54 5.62
C GLN A 113 -10.29 -16.35 4.90
N VAL A 114 -10.15 -15.28 4.12
CA VAL A 114 -8.87 -14.91 3.50
C VAL A 114 -7.85 -14.55 4.57
N CYS A 115 -8.24 -13.76 5.57
CA CYS A 115 -7.37 -13.40 6.67
C CYS A 115 -6.95 -14.63 7.48
N GLU A 116 -7.91 -15.50 7.85
CA GLU A 116 -7.63 -16.74 8.59
C GLU A 116 -6.67 -17.65 7.82
N LEU A 117 -6.86 -17.78 6.50
CA LEU A 117 -5.95 -18.51 5.65
C LEU A 117 -4.53 -17.95 5.75
N ILE A 118 -4.37 -16.63 5.59
CA ILE A 118 -3.04 -16.00 5.52
C ILE A 118 -2.34 -15.97 6.88
N LEU A 119 -3.10 -15.76 7.94
CA LEU A 119 -2.60 -15.70 9.32
C LEU A 119 -2.32 -17.09 9.90
N ASN A 120 -2.75 -18.16 9.23
CA ASN A 120 -2.48 -19.53 9.65
C ASN A 120 -0.97 -19.81 9.66
N PRO A 121 -0.38 -20.21 10.81
CA PRO A 121 1.05 -20.51 10.92
C PRO A 121 1.59 -21.56 9.95
N LEU A 122 0.71 -22.45 9.46
CA LEU A 122 1.05 -23.54 8.55
C LEU A 122 0.89 -23.15 7.08
N TRP A 123 0.16 -22.07 6.80
CA TRP A 123 -0.13 -21.58 5.46
C TRP A 123 0.96 -20.63 4.97
N GLY A 124 1.22 -20.66 3.66
CA GLY A 124 2.08 -19.69 2.98
C GLY A 124 3.56 -19.82 3.27
N ARG A 125 3.97 -20.65 4.27
CA ARG A 125 5.32 -21.00 4.77
C ARG A 125 6.45 -20.11 4.28
N SER A 126 6.23 -18.79 4.33
CA SER A 126 6.93 -17.87 3.44
C SER A 126 8.37 -17.71 3.86
N ASP A 127 8.62 -17.71 5.17
CA ASP A 127 9.98 -17.70 5.70
C ASP A 127 10.76 -18.98 5.35
N GLN A 128 10.08 -20.14 5.32
CA GLN A 128 10.69 -21.40 4.90
C GLN A 128 10.99 -21.37 3.40
N VAL A 129 10.05 -20.90 2.59
CA VAL A 129 10.19 -20.74 1.14
C VAL A 129 11.32 -19.75 0.79
N LEU A 130 11.37 -18.59 1.46
CA LEU A 130 12.43 -17.58 1.32
C LEU A 130 13.80 -18.12 1.76
N SER A 131 13.85 -19.09 2.68
CA SER A 131 15.10 -19.71 3.12
C SER A 131 15.76 -20.60 2.05
N PHE A 132 15.01 -21.01 1.03
CA PHE A 132 15.59 -21.76 -0.09
C PHE A 132 16.21 -20.86 -1.17
N LEU A 133 15.79 -19.59 -1.26
CA LEU A 133 16.37 -18.63 -2.21
C LEU A 133 17.78 -18.23 -1.80
N PRO A 134 18.72 -17.94 -2.71
CA PRO A 134 20.04 -17.41 -2.35
C PRO A 134 19.97 -15.97 -1.81
N ASP A 135 20.97 -15.54 -1.05
CA ASP A 135 20.97 -14.24 -0.36
C ASP A 135 20.86 -13.04 -1.32
N GLU A 136 21.40 -13.15 -2.53
CA GLU A 136 21.28 -12.10 -3.55
C GLU A 136 19.83 -11.92 -4.07
N ALA A 137 18.99 -12.94 -3.94
CA ALA A 137 17.58 -12.91 -4.34
C ALA A 137 16.66 -12.38 -3.22
N ARG A 138 17.14 -12.37 -1.97
CA ARG A 138 16.35 -12.01 -0.78
C ARG A 138 16.35 -10.51 -0.57
N SER A 139 15.56 -9.77 -1.35
CA SER A 139 15.42 -8.33 -1.16
C SER A 139 14.93 -7.97 0.25
N VAL A 140 15.73 -7.17 0.98
CA VAL A 140 15.38 -6.64 2.32
C VAL A 140 14.06 -5.85 2.27
N ARG A 141 13.81 -5.15 1.17
CA ARG A 141 12.58 -4.37 0.95
C ARG A 141 11.35 -5.27 0.87
N TRP A 142 11.50 -6.49 0.37
CA TRP A 142 10.40 -7.41 0.12
C TRP A 142 9.95 -8.15 1.38
N ARG A 143 10.90 -8.57 2.22
CA ARG A 143 10.61 -9.01 3.61
C ARG A 143 9.93 -7.94 4.44
N ARG A 144 10.26 -6.66 4.20
CA ARG A 144 9.61 -5.53 4.87
C ARG A 144 8.19 -5.34 4.36
N ARG A 145 7.96 -5.35 3.05
CA ARG A 145 6.63 -5.19 2.44
C ARG A 145 5.67 -6.28 2.86
N TYR A 146 6.08 -7.55 2.79
CA TYR A 146 5.25 -8.67 3.24
C TYR A 146 4.88 -8.57 4.72
N ARG A 147 5.86 -8.25 5.57
CA ARG A 147 5.58 -8.02 7.00
C ARG A 147 4.58 -6.88 7.23
N ASN A 148 4.63 -5.82 6.42
CA ASN A 148 3.64 -4.75 6.48
C ASN A 148 2.25 -5.22 6.04
N SER A 149 2.13 -5.96 4.93
CA SER A 149 0.85 -6.51 4.47
C SER A 149 0.25 -7.50 5.48
N ILE A 150 1.09 -8.29 6.17
CA ILE A 150 0.67 -9.16 7.28
C ILE A 150 0.16 -8.34 8.47
N ARG A 151 0.82 -7.22 8.82
CA ARG A 151 0.32 -6.31 9.88
C ARG A 151 -1.04 -5.72 9.51
N TRP A 152 -1.20 -5.31 8.26
CA TRP A 152 -2.48 -4.82 7.77
C TRP A 152 -3.57 -5.88 7.87
N LEU A 153 -3.28 -7.11 7.45
CA LEU A 153 -4.17 -8.26 7.61
C LEU A 153 -4.62 -8.49 9.03
N TYR A 154 -3.71 -8.44 9.99
CA TYR A 154 -4.05 -8.55 11.40
C TYR A 154 -5.04 -7.46 11.81
N GLY A 155 -4.85 -6.22 11.33
CA GLY A 155 -5.79 -5.13 11.53
C GLY A 155 -7.18 -5.41 10.95
N VAL A 156 -7.26 -5.95 9.74
CA VAL A 156 -8.53 -6.32 9.07
C VAL A 156 -9.21 -7.45 9.83
N HIS A 157 -8.49 -8.54 10.08
CA HIS A 157 -8.97 -9.71 10.82
C HIS A 157 -9.51 -9.31 12.18
N PHE A 158 -8.74 -8.52 12.93
CA PHE A 158 -9.14 -8.08 14.25
C PHE A 158 -10.42 -7.23 14.23
N ARG A 159 -10.57 -6.31 13.27
CA ARG A 159 -11.81 -5.52 13.14
C ARG A 159 -13.03 -6.39 12.82
N ILE A 160 -12.85 -7.47 12.05
CA ILE A 160 -13.92 -8.43 11.78
C ILE A 160 -14.25 -9.23 13.04
N GLU A 161 -13.27 -9.80 13.72
CA GLU A 161 -13.45 -10.54 14.97
C GLU A 161 -14.16 -9.69 16.04
N ALA A 162 -13.69 -8.45 16.22
CA ALA A 162 -14.33 -7.48 17.10
C ALA A 162 -15.82 -7.24 16.76
N PHE A 163 -16.13 -7.14 15.47
CA PHE A 163 -17.50 -6.95 15.00
C PHE A 163 -18.35 -8.19 15.24
N LEU A 164 -17.83 -9.39 14.97
CA LEU A 164 -18.52 -10.65 15.21
C LEU A 164 -18.78 -10.88 16.71
N GLU A 165 -17.77 -10.65 17.56
CA GLU A 165 -17.91 -10.74 19.02
C GLU A 165 -18.96 -9.78 19.56
N GLU A 166 -19.06 -8.57 19.00
CA GLU A 166 -20.10 -7.61 19.38
C GLU A 166 -21.50 -8.11 19.01
N GLN A 167 -21.67 -8.78 17.86
CA GLN A 167 -22.95 -9.37 17.46
C GLN A 167 -23.34 -10.54 18.38
N GLU A 168 -22.38 -11.36 18.81
CA GLU A 168 -22.62 -12.48 19.72
C GLU A 168 -22.86 -12.03 21.17
N LYS A 169 -22.15 -10.98 21.63
CA LYS A 169 -22.12 -10.54 23.02
C LYS A 169 -22.33 -9.02 23.15
N PRO A 170 -23.50 -8.50 22.74
CA PRO A 170 -23.76 -7.05 22.61
C PRO A 170 -23.79 -6.27 23.93
N GLY A 171 -23.52 -6.89 25.09
CA GLY A 171 -23.58 -6.25 26.40
C GLY A 171 -22.25 -6.21 27.16
N ILE A 172 -21.16 -6.76 26.61
CA ILE A 172 -19.89 -6.82 27.33
C ILE A 172 -19.24 -5.44 27.36
N ARG A 173 -19.21 -4.84 28.55
CA ARG A 173 -18.39 -3.68 28.86
C ARG A 173 -17.19 -4.15 29.64
N GLU A 174 -16.02 -3.64 29.29
CA GLU A 174 -14.79 -3.95 29.99
C GLU A 174 -14.05 -2.68 30.40
N GLU A 175 -13.18 -2.85 31.39
CA GLU A 175 -12.25 -1.84 31.83
C GLU A 175 -10.95 -1.98 31.05
N PHE A 176 -10.46 -0.87 30.52
CA PHE A 176 -9.19 -0.82 29.79
C PHE A 176 -8.52 0.53 29.96
N ASP A 177 -7.18 0.53 29.93
CA ASP A 177 -6.38 1.74 29.95
C ASP A 177 -6.30 2.36 28.56
N ILE A 178 -6.74 3.61 28.41
CA ILE A 178 -6.77 4.31 27.12
C ILE A 178 -5.37 4.49 26.51
N ALA A 179 -4.37 4.79 27.33
CA ALA A 179 -3.03 5.10 26.87
C ALA A 179 -2.29 3.84 26.42
N GLU A 180 -2.43 2.74 27.16
CA GLU A 180 -1.91 1.44 26.75
C GLU A 180 -2.59 0.94 25.48
N ASP A 181 -3.91 1.07 25.39
CA ASP A 181 -4.67 0.61 24.23
C ASP A 181 -4.29 1.38 22.96
N ILE A 182 -4.17 2.70 23.04
CA ILE A 182 -3.69 3.54 21.93
C ILE A 182 -2.27 3.14 21.52
N ARG A 183 -1.33 2.95 22.46
CA ARG A 183 0.05 2.56 22.14
C ARG A 183 0.11 1.21 21.42
N ASN A 184 -0.55 0.20 21.97
CA ASN A 184 -0.52 -1.16 21.44
C ASN A 184 -1.20 -1.20 20.08
N PHE A 185 -2.42 -0.67 19.98
CA PHE A 185 -3.16 -0.67 18.71
C PHE A 185 -2.47 0.17 17.63
N THR A 186 -1.83 1.27 18.01
CA THR A 186 -1.04 2.07 17.06
C THR A 186 0.13 1.29 16.50
N THR A 187 0.90 0.65 17.38
CA THR A 187 2.11 -0.10 17.02
C THR A 187 1.78 -1.33 16.18
N ASP A 188 0.75 -2.08 16.59
CA ASP A 188 0.44 -3.38 16.02
C ASP A 188 -0.46 -3.28 14.77
N VAL A 189 -1.27 -2.23 14.63
CA VAL A 189 -2.28 -2.11 13.56
C VAL A 189 -2.14 -0.81 12.76
N VAL A 190 -2.23 0.35 13.43
CA VAL A 190 -2.36 1.63 12.73
C VAL A 190 -1.12 1.97 11.91
N MET A 191 0.08 1.73 12.46
CA MET A 191 1.34 2.11 11.81
C MET A 191 1.54 1.41 10.46
N GLY A 192 1.15 0.12 10.37
CA GLY A 192 1.22 -0.62 9.10
C GLY A 192 0.37 0.06 8.02
N TYR A 193 -0.83 0.52 8.41
CA TYR A 193 -1.75 1.18 7.50
C TYR A 193 -1.26 2.57 7.07
N VAL A 194 -0.76 3.38 8.01
CA VAL A 194 -0.24 4.73 7.71
C VAL A 194 0.92 4.62 6.72
N VAL A 195 1.88 3.73 6.98
CA VAL A 195 3.07 3.56 6.11
C VAL A 195 2.72 3.09 4.70
N GLU A 196 1.72 2.23 4.55
CA GLU A 196 1.36 1.65 3.26
C GLU A 196 0.51 2.58 2.39
N LYS A 197 -0.39 3.34 3.02
CA LYS A 197 -1.33 4.20 2.29
C LYS A 197 -0.84 5.62 2.07
N SER A 198 0.03 6.12 2.94
CA SER A 198 0.40 7.53 2.87
C SER A 198 1.32 7.77 1.66
N GLU A 199 0.75 8.21 0.54
CA GLU A 199 1.51 8.80 -0.58
C GLU A 199 2.33 10.01 -0.06
N ALA A 200 1.73 10.78 0.84
CA ALA A 200 2.40 11.70 1.73
C ALA A 200 3.27 10.92 2.73
N ARG A 201 4.53 11.27 2.98
CA ARG A 201 5.27 10.67 4.12
C ARG A 201 4.65 11.15 5.43
N VAL A 202 3.61 10.47 5.92
CA VAL A 202 2.90 10.85 7.14
C VAL A 202 3.68 10.35 8.35
N GLU A 203 4.11 11.30 9.19
CA GLU A 203 4.73 11.01 10.46
C GLU A 203 3.65 10.91 11.55
N LEU A 204 3.44 9.70 12.07
CA LEU A 204 2.54 9.47 13.20
C LEU A 204 3.30 9.65 14.52
N GLN A 205 2.94 10.69 15.27
CA GLN A 205 3.55 11.04 16.54
C GLN A 205 2.61 10.71 17.70
N LEU A 206 3.05 9.82 18.60
CA LEU A 206 2.41 9.64 19.90
C LEU A 206 3.09 10.60 20.89
N HIS A 207 2.37 11.64 21.30
CA HIS A 207 2.85 12.59 22.31
C HIS A 207 2.53 12.05 23.72
N GLN A 208 2.38 12.92 24.71
CA GLN A 208 1.98 12.52 26.04
C GLN A 208 0.64 11.76 26.00
N LEU A 209 0.66 10.56 26.60
CA LEU A 209 -0.51 9.69 26.72
C LEU A 209 -0.78 9.43 28.19
N ASP A 210 -1.53 10.33 28.83
CA ASP A 210 -1.99 10.15 30.21
C ASP A 210 -2.86 8.90 30.33
N ALA A 211 -2.52 8.06 31.31
CA ALA A 211 -3.23 6.83 31.63
C ALA A 211 -4.57 7.13 32.31
N ALA A 212 -5.63 6.50 31.83
CA ALA A 212 -6.98 6.61 32.38
C ALA A 212 -7.78 5.34 32.08
N ILE A 213 -8.49 4.82 33.07
CA ILE A 213 -9.32 3.62 32.90
C ILE A 213 -10.72 4.00 32.42
N LEU A 214 -11.08 3.50 31.24
CA LEU A 214 -12.41 3.63 30.67
C LEU A 214 -13.24 2.38 30.93
N ILE A 215 -14.57 2.53 31.06
CA ILE A 215 -15.53 1.41 31.02
C ILE A 215 -16.35 1.50 29.74
N GLY A 216 -16.21 0.53 28.85
CA GLY A 216 -17.04 0.49 27.65
C GLY A 216 -16.72 -0.69 26.75
N ARG A 217 -17.20 -0.61 25.50
CA ARG A 217 -16.87 -1.58 24.46
C ARG A 217 -15.53 -1.20 23.85
N ARG A 218 -14.44 -1.79 24.36
CA ARG A 218 -13.08 -1.54 23.88
C ARG A 218 -12.94 -1.64 22.35
N PRO A 219 -13.57 -2.60 21.64
CA PRO A 219 -13.46 -2.64 20.18
C PRO A 219 -14.09 -1.43 19.47
N ARG A 220 -15.21 -0.89 19.99
CA ARG A 220 -15.80 0.36 19.48
C ARG A 220 -14.89 1.57 19.71
N PHE A 221 -14.22 1.63 20.86
CA PHE A 221 -13.22 2.66 21.14
C PHE A 221 -12.06 2.60 20.14
N ARG A 222 -11.48 1.40 19.91
CA ARG A 222 -10.39 1.22 18.93
C ARG A 222 -10.79 1.63 17.52
N ARG A 223 -12.02 1.31 17.13
CA ARG A 223 -12.58 1.74 15.83
C ARG A 223 -12.78 3.26 15.75
N THR A 224 -13.26 3.88 16.82
CA THR A 224 -13.33 5.35 16.94
C THR A 224 -11.96 5.96 16.74
N TYR A 225 -10.95 5.47 17.46
CA TYR A 225 -9.57 5.91 17.31
C TYR A 225 -9.04 5.70 15.89
N PHE A 226 -9.22 4.52 15.30
CA PHE A 226 -8.80 4.22 13.92
C PHE A 226 -9.40 5.22 12.93
N ASN A 227 -10.72 5.45 12.97
CA ASN A 227 -11.40 6.38 12.08
C ASN A 227 -10.84 7.81 12.20
N LEU A 228 -10.53 8.27 13.42
CA LEU A 228 -9.92 9.58 13.62
C LEU A 228 -8.53 9.67 12.96
N ILE A 229 -7.70 8.64 13.12
CA ILE A 229 -6.38 8.60 12.46
C ILE A 229 -6.54 8.59 10.94
N MET A 230 -7.46 7.78 10.42
CA MET A 230 -7.67 7.66 8.97
C MET A 230 -8.20 8.93 8.34
N ASN A 231 -9.07 9.66 9.04
CA ASN A 231 -9.52 10.97 8.59
C ASN A 231 -8.34 11.96 8.50
N GLY A 232 -7.41 11.92 9.47
CA GLY A 232 -6.20 12.73 9.42
C GLY A 232 -5.28 12.34 8.25
N VAL A 233 -5.03 11.04 8.04
CA VAL A 233 -4.23 10.54 6.91
C VAL A 233 -4.85 10.94 5.57
N ASP A 234 -6.16 10.74 5.41
CA ASP A 234 -6.88 11.06 4.17
C ASP A 234 -6.88 12.58 3.92
N ALA A 235 -6.90 13.41 4.96
CA ALA A 235 -6.79 14.87 4.85
C ALA A 235 -5.39 15.35 4.38
N MET A 236 -4.39 14.46 4.36
CA MET A 236 -3.01 14.76 3.96
C MET A 236 -2.61 14.16 2.59
N SER A 237 -3.49 13.41 1.91
CA SER A 237 -3.14 12.68 0.68
C SER A 237 -2.56 13.54 -0.46
N GLY A 238 -2.84 14.84 -0.50
CA GLY A 238 -2.27 15.77 -1.49
C GLY A 238 -0.94 16.44 -1.10
N ARG A 239 -0.32 16.06 0.03
CA ARG A 239 0.91 16.68 0.56
C ARG A 239 2.11 15.74 0.37
N LYS A 240 3.34 16.30 0.27
CA LYS A 240 4.57 15.49 0.20
C LYS A 240 4.94 14.83 1.53
N ALA A 241 4.64 15.51 2.63
CA ALA A 241 4.80 15.05 3.99
C ALA A 241 3.73 15.71 4.87
N GLY A 242 3.39 15.06 5.97
CA GLY A 242 2.44 15.57 6.94
C GLY A 242 2.67 14.94 8.30
N VAL A 243 2.12 15.56 9.34
CA VAL A 243 2.28 15.13 10.73
C VAL A 243 0.91 14.86 11.32
N LEU A 244 0.74 13.66 11.86
CA LEU A 244 -0.42 13.28 12.64
C LEU A 244 -0.01 13.08 14.10
N ALA A 245 -0.47 13.95 14.99
CA ALA A 245 -0.17 13.87 16.41
C ALA A 245 -1.36 13.31 17.21
N VAL A 246 -1.07 12.40 18.13
CA VAL A 246 -2.04 11.79 19.05
C VAL A 246 -1.59 12.03 20.48
N SER A 247 -2.51 12.48 21.32
CA SER A 247 -2.26 12.66 22.76
C SER A 247 -3.48 12.31 23.60
N THR A 248 -3.26 11.96 24.86
CA THR A 248 -4.31 11.88 25.89
C THR A 248 -3.91 12.74 27.07
N CYS A 249 -4.86 13.53 27.59
CA CYS A 249 -4.66 14.42 28.73
C CYS A 249 -5.84 14.31 29.70
N ILE A 250 -5.59 14.28 31.00
CA ILE A 250 -6.66 14.37 32.00
C ILE A 250 -7.12 15.83 32.14
N GLU A 251 -8.40 16.08 31.83
CA GLU A 251 -9.07 17.37 31.92
C GLU A 251 -10.21 17.26 32.96
N GLY A 252 -9.89 17.51 34.23
CA GLY A 252 -10.87 17.41 35.32
C GLY A 252 -11.36 15.97 35.54
N ASP A 253 -12.65 15.74 35.30
CA ASP A 253 -13.34 14.44 35.43
C ASP A 253 -13.34 13.62 34.12
N ARG A 254 -12.66 14.10 33.08
CA ARG A 254 -12.59 13.45 31.76
C ARG A 254 -11.15 13.23 31.32
N VAL A 255 -10.95 12.24 30.45
CA VAL A 255 -9.74 12.10 29.65
C VAL A 255 -10.03 12.59 28.23
N ALA A 256 -9.21 13.50 27.73
CA ALA A 256 -9.31 14.06 26.39
C ALA A 256 -8.30 13.35 25.46
N LEU A 257 -8.81 12.58 24.49
CA LEU A 257 -8.07 12.09 23.34
C LEU A 257 -8.06 13.16 22.26
N ARG A 258 -6.88 13.63 21.85
CA ARG A 258 -6.73 14.58 20.75
C ARG A 258 -5.99 13.93 19.59
N VAL A 259 -6.57 14.05 18.40
CA VAL A 259 -5.96 13.66 17.12
C VAL A 259 -5.84 14.92 16.27
N ARG A 260 -4.61 15.30 15.94
CA ARG A 260 -4.29 16.52 15.19
C ARG A 260 -3.56 16.17 13.91
N ASP A 261 -4.10 16.59 12.79
CA ASP A 261 -3.43 16.59 11.48
C ASP A 261 -3.04 18.01 11.06
N ASP A 262 -2.04 18.10 10.19
CA ASP A 262 -1.71 19.30 9.43
C ASP A 262 -2.24 19.21 7.99
N GLY A 263 -3.37 18.55 7.77
CA GLY A 263 -3.98 18.33 6.46
C GLY A 263 -4.65 19.57 5.84
N VAL A 264 -5.59 19.34 4.92
CA VAL A 264 -6.31 20.40 4.18
C VAL A 264 -7.24 21.24 5.06
N GLY A 265 -7.57 20.77 6.27
CA GLY A 265 -8.53 21.43 7.15
C GLY A 265 -9.97 21.46 6.59
N MET A 266 -10.88 22.12 7.31
CA MET A 266 -12.31 22.17 7.03
C MET A 266 -12.88 23.58 7.19
N THR A 267 -13.95 23.87 6.45
CA THR A 267 -14.76 25.09 6.62
C THR A 267 -15.68 24.98 7.84
N ALA A 268 -16.11 26.11 8.39
CA ALA A 268 -17.07 26.14 9.50
C ALA A 268 -18.37 25.41 9.16
N ASP A 269 -18.88 25.56 7.94
CA ASP A 269 -20.08 24.87 7.46
C ASP A 269 -19.91 23.36 7.49
N LYS A 270 -18.75 22.84 7.05
CA LYS A 270 -18.46 21.40 7.08
C LYS A 270 -18.37 20.88 8.51
N ILE A 271 -17.76 21.64 9.43
CA ILE A 271 -17.70 21.29 10.86
C ILE A 271 -19.12 21.22 11.45
N GLN A 272 -19.95 22.23 11.19
CA GLN A 272 -21.33 22.26 11.67
C GLN A 272 -22.15 21.09 11.10
N GLN A 273 -21.93 20.75 9.82
CA GLN A 273 -22.54 19.60 9.18
C GLN A 273 -22.16 18.30 9.91
N LEU A 274 -20.87 18.08 10.16
CA LEU A 274 -20.33 16.89 10.85
C LEU A 274 -20.85 16.75 12.29
N LEU A 275 -21.04 17.88 12.99
CA LEU A 275 -21.56 17.92 14.36
C LEU A 275 -23.10 17.86 14.43
N SER A 276 -23.83 18.08 13.34
CA SER A 276 -25.30 18.09 13.33
C SER A 276 -25.93 16.71 13.57
N ASP A 277 -27.03 16.60 14.31
CA ASP A 277 -27.73 15.33 14.65
C ASP A 277 -28.42 14.61 13.47
N ARG A 278 -27.97 14.83 12.24
CA ARG A 278 -28.51 14.14 11.08
C ARG A 278 -28.03 12.67 11.06
N PRO A 279 -28.94 11.69 10.87
CA PRO A 279 -28.57 10.28 10.78
C PRO A 279 -27.76 9.94 9.51
N THR A 280 -27.77 10.83 8.51
CA THR A 280 -27.01 10.71 7.27
C THR A 280 -26.53 12.09 6.82
N LEU A 281 -25.26 12.16 6.44
CA LEU A 281 -24.70 13.22 5.63
C LEU A 281 -24.85 12.76 4.18
N ASP A 282 -25.62 13.48 3.38
CA ASP A 282 -25.96 13.08 2.01
C ASP A 282 -24.71 12.69 1.20
N GLY A 283 -24.72 11.47 0.64
CA GLY A 283 -23.91 11.07 -0.52
C GLY A 283 -22.39 10.88 -0.38
N GLU A 284 -21.74 11.34 0.69
CA GLU A 284 -20.27 11.19 0.82
C GLU A 284 -19.86 9.98 1.67
N LEU A 285 -19.21 8.97 1.08
CA LEU A 285 -18.65 7.81 1.79
C LEU A 285 -17.72 8.21 2.97
N HIS A 286 -17.00 9.33 2.86
CA HIS A 286 -16.14 9.88 3.93
C HIS A 286 -16.91 10.22 5.22
N SER A 287 -18.21 10.50 5.11
CA SER A 287 -19.05 10.88 6.23
C SER A 287 -19.49 9.70 7.10
N LEU A 288 -19.28 8.46 6.64
CA LEU A 288 -19.71 7.26 7.34
C LEU A 288 -18.87 6.98 8.61
N GLY A 289 -17.54 7.13 8.53
CA GLY A 289 -16.65 6.87 9.68
C GLY A 289 -16.89 7.84 10.84
N PHE A 290 -17.22 9.10 10.54
CA PHE A 290 -17.44 10.14 11.56
C PHE A 290 -18.78 9.99 12.30
N VAL A 291 -19.83 9.50 11.61
CA VAL A 291 -21.11 9.15 12.26
C VAL A 291 -20.88 8.08 13.34
N PHE A 292 -20.07 7.06 13.04
CA PHE A 292 -19.71 6.02 14.00
C PHE A 292 -18.93 6.57 15.21
N VAL A 293 -17.98 7.49 14.98
CA VAL A 293 -17.24 8.18 16.05
C VAL A 293 -18.21 8.85 17.01
N ARG A 294 -19.17 9.64 16.49
CA ARG A 294 -20.15 10.33 17.33
C ARG A 294 -21.04 9.39 18.13
N GLN A 295 -21.54 8.34 17.50
CA GLN A 295 -22.37 7.33 18.17
C GLN A 295 -21.60 6.65 19.31
N THR A 296 -20.34 6.28 19.07
CA THR A 296 -19.51 5.63 20.09
C THR A 296 -19.16 6.59 21.23
N VAL A 297 -18.81 7.84 20.92
CA VAL A 297 -18.52 8.85 21.96
C VAL A 297 -19.73 9.08 22.86
N ALA A 298 -20.93 9.19 22.27
CA ALA A 298 -22.17 9.29 23.03
C ALA A 298 -22.46 8.04 23.88
N GLU A 299 -22.19 6.83 23.35
CA GLU A 299 -22.32 5.57 24.09
C GLU A 299 -21.40 5.52 25.32
N PHE A 300 -20.21 6.09 25.23
CA PHE A 300 -19.28 6.22 26.35
C PHE A 300 -19.63 7.38 27.32
N GLY A 301 -20.69 8.16 27.04
CA GLY A 301 -21.07 9.32 27.84
C GLY A 301 -20.13 10.53 27.67
N GLY A 302 -19.41 10.57 26.55
CA GLY A 302 -18.43 11.62 26.23
C GLY A 302 -18.96 12.77 25.38
N ASP A 303 -18.05 13.68 25.04
CA ASP A 303 -18.28 14.76 24.07
C ASP A 303 -17.19 14.81 22.99
N LEU A 304 -17.50 15.50 21.89
CA LEU A 304 -16.65 15.63 20.72
C LEU A 304 -16.54 17.11 20.32
N ALA A 305 -15.33 17.58 20.08
CA ALA A 305 -15.05 18.92 19.55
C ALA A 305 -14.14 18.84 18.32
N ILE A 306 -14.33 19.77 17.38
CA ILE A 306 -13.50 19.89 16.18
C ILE A 306 -13.01 21.34 16.08
N GLU A 307 -11.70 21.50 15.99
CA GLU A 307 -11.04 22.77 15.68
C GLU A 307 -10.30 22.60 14.35
N SER A 308 -10.71 23.33 13.31
CA SER A 308 -10.09 23.19 11.99
C SER A 308 -9.97 24.54 11.30
N THR A 309 -8.93 24.69 10.50
CA THR A 309 -8.75 25.86 9.64
C THR A 309 -8.28 25.39 8.27
N VAL A 310 -8.99 25.83 7.21
CA VAL A 310 -8.64 25.50 5.82
C VAL A 310 -7.16 25.80 5.55
N GLY A 311 -6.44 24.81 5.03
CA GLY A 311 -5.01 24.85 4.73
C GLY A 311 -4.06 24.67 5.92
N LYS A 312 -4.56 24.67 7.17
CA LYS A 312 -3.73 24.52 8.39
C LYS A 312 -3.90 23.17 9.10
N GLY A 313 -4.93 22.40 8.76
CA GLY A 313 -5.23 21.10 9.37
C GLY A 313 -6.38 21.14 10.37
N THR A 314 -6.55 20.02 11.08
CA THR A 314 -7.66 19.77 11.99
C THR A 314 -7.17 19.19 13.30
N THR A 315 -7.80 19.56 14.40
CA THR A 315 -7.71 18.87 15.70
C THR A 315 -9.10 18.38 16.08
N ILE A 316 -9.24 17.07 16.26
CA ILE A 316 -10.45 16.44 16.79
C ILE A 316 -10.17 16.04 18.24
N THR A 317 -11.04 16.47 19.15
CA THR A 317 -10.94 16.17 20.58
C THR A 317 -12.14 15.34 21.02
N VAL A 318 -11.89 14.14 21.56
CA VAL A 318 -12.87 13.26 22.18
C VAL A 318 -12.64 13.27 23.69
N ARG A 319 -13.66 13.65 24.48
CA ARG A 319 -13.58 13.64 25.94
C ARG A 319 -14.45 12.54 26.50
N LEU A 320 -13.86 11.62 27.27
CA LEU A 320 -14.55 10.48 27.85
C LEU A 320 -14.46 10.50 29.37
N PRO A 321 -15.51 10.08 30.09
CA PRO A 321 -15.41 9.86 31.54
C PRO A 321 -14.46 8.70 31.82
N TYR A 322 -13.66 8.83 32.87
CA TYR A 322 -12.74 7.78 33.34
C TYR A 322 -12.99 7.44 34.81
N LEU A 323 -12.43 6.33 35.28
CA LEU A 323 -12.47 5.93 36.69
C LEU A 323 -11.30 6.56 37.47
N PRO A 324 -11.53 7.55 38.35
CA PRO A 324 -10.45 8.20 39.10
C PRO A 324 -9.78 7.22 40.07
N GLY A 325 -8.46 7.32 40.22
CA GLY A 325 -7.69 6.52 41.18
C GLY A 325 -7.46 5.05 40.78
N ARG A 326 -7.96 4.62 39.62
CA ARG A 326 -7.71 3.29 39.08
C ARG A 326 -6.48 3.31 38.15
N THR A 327 -5.52 2.40 38.36
CA THR A 327 -4.28 2.31 37.57
C THR A 327 -4.13 0.96 36.86
N VAL A 328 -3.25 0.92 35.84
CA VAL A 328 -2.92 -0.28 35.03
C VAL A 328 -2.55 -1.50 35.89
N ALA A 329 -1.95 -1.29 37.05
CA ALA A 329 -1.57 -2.36 37.98
C ALA A 329 -2.78 -3.18 38.51
N HIS A 330 -4.00 -2.67 38.36
CA HIS A 330 -5.24 -3.37 38.72
C HIS A 330 -5.87 -4.17 37.57
N LEU A 331 -5.30 -4.12 36.36
CA LEU A 331 -5.72 -4.95 35.24
C LEU A 331 -4.95 -6.27 35.27
N ASP A 332 -5.64 -7.39 35.05
CA ASP A 332 -5.08 -8.74 35.09
C ASP A 332 -3.91 -8.90 34.10
N PRO A 333 -2.65 -9.11 34.54
CA PRO A 333 -1.49 -9.23 33.68
C PRO A 333 -1.49 -10.52 32.83
N THR A 334 -2.36 -11.48 33.15
CA THR A 334 -2.56 -12.72 32.38
C THR A 334 -3.58 -12.57 31.25
N ARG A 335 -4.29 -11.43 31.16
CA ARG A 335 -5.04 -11.06 29.95
C ARG A 335 -4.04 -10.83 28.83
N GLN A 336 -3.70 -11.89 28.11
CA GLN A 336 -3.09 -11.77 26.80
C GLN A 336 -4.03 -10.93 25.97
N ASP A 337 -3.55 -9.75 25.55
CA ASP A 337 -4.21 -8.98 24.51
C ASP A 337 -4.27 -9.90 23.29
N LYS A 338 -5.42 -10.55 23.07
CA LYS A 338 -5.65 -11.52 21.99
C LYS A 338 -5.42 -10.91 20.60
N TYR A 339 -5.19 -9.59 20.58
CA TYR A 339 -4.95 -8.74 19.43
C TYR A 339 -3.47 -8.35 19.24
N ARG A 340 -2.56 -8.88 20.07
CA ARG A 340 -1.12 -8.63 19.96
C ARG A 340 -0.52 -9.49 18.85
N LEU A 341 0.23 -8.88 17.94
CA LEU A 341 0.94 -9.61 16.88
C LEU A 341 1.80 -10.74 17.50
N PRO A 342 1.80 -11.96 16.93
CA PRO A 342 2.75 -12.98 17.34
C PRO A 342 4.19 -12.46 17.28
N PRO A 343 5.08 -12.86 18.21
CA PRO A 343 6.45 -12.33 18.28
C PRO A 343 7.23 -12.37 16.96
N ARG A 344 7.00 -13.39 16.13
CA ARG A 344 7.59 -13.53 14.78
C ARG A 344 7.25 -12.42 13.78
N PHE A 345 6.16 -11.67 14.01
CA PHE A 345 5.71 -10.58 13.15
C PHE A 345 5.96 -9.18 13.76
N ARG A 346 6.51 -9.13 14.98
CA ARG A 346 6.90 -7.88 15.65
C ARG A 346 8.21 -7.36 15.07
N SER A 347 8.37 -6.03 15.04
CA SER A 347 9.61 -5.38 14.60
C SER A 347 10.77 -5.79 15.50
N SER A 348 11.99 -5.94 14.95
CA SER A 348 13.16 -6.06 15.82
C SER A 348 13.42 -4.71 16.53
N PRO A 349 14.05 -4.72 17.72
CA PRO A 349 14.47 -3.48 18.39
C PRO A 349 15.37 -2.59 17.51
N GLU A 350 16.17 -3.20 16.63
CA GLU A 350 17.06 -2.50 15.68
C GLU A 350 16.29 -1.79 14.56
N GLU A 351 15.19 -2.36 14.06
CA GLU A 351 14.31 -1.72 13.06
C GLU A 351 13.58 -0.50 13.64
N THR A 352 13.29 -0.53 14.95
CA THR A 352 12.66 0.59 15.67
C THR A 352 13.66 1.72 15.96
N ALA A 353 14.93 1.36 16.19
CA ALA A 353 16.03 2.32 16.38
C ALA A 353 16.45 3.04 15.08
N GLY A 354 16.38 2.35 13.93
CA GLY A 354 16.62 2.98 12.62
C GLY A 354 15.57 4.05 12.25
N LEU A 355 14.34 3.93 12.77
CA LEU A 355 13.34 4.98 12.66
C LEU A 355 13.68 6.20 13.51
N LYS A 356 14.14 6.02 14.76
CA LYS A 356 14.64 7.13 15.61
C LYS A 356 15.80 7.87 14.97
N SER A 357 16.73 7.16 14.32
CA SER A 357 17.87 7.78 13.61
C SER A 357 17.44 8.66 12.44
N LEU A 358 16.37 8.31 11.71
CA LEU A 358 15.81 9.16 10.66
C LEU A 358 15.04 10.37 11.22
N MET A 359 14.59 10.30 12.47
CA MET A 359 13.89 11.38 13.18
C MET A 359 14.87 12.40 13.80
N ASP A 360 16.04 11.95 14.28
CA ASP A 360 17.06 12.83 14.86
C ASP A 360 17.78 13.67 13.78
N ASP A 361 17.99 13.13 12.58
CA ASP A 361 18.62 13.85 11.46
C ASP A 361 17.72 14.96 10.86
N ALA A 362 16.42 14.98 11.19
CA ALA A 362 15.47 16.01 10.78
C ALA A 362 15.31 17.16 11.82
N LEU A 363 15.94 17.05 12.99
CA LEU A 363 15.69 17.94 14.14
C LEU A 363 16.69 19.09 14.34
N PHE A 364 17.63 19.33 13.43
CA PHE A 364 18.49 20.52 13.46
C PHE A 364 18.63 21.19 12.10
N ALA A 365 17.62 21.98 11.71
CA ALA A 365 17.78 22.98 10.67
C ALA A 365 16.95 24.24 10.98
N ASP A 366 17.24 24.88 12.11
CA ASP A 366 17.05 26.32 12.24
C ASP A 366 18.18 26.93 13.07
N ALA A 367 19.13 27.57 12.38
CA ALA A 367 19.94 28.72 12.83
C ALA A 367 21.08 28.99 11.83
N GLY A 368 20.95 30.07 11.07
CA GLY A 368 22.05 30.91 10.58
C GLY A 368 23.07 30.27 9.63
N ALA A 369 23.04 30.67 8.36
CA ALA A 369 24.09 30.36 7.40
C ALA A 369 25.50 30.76 7.89
N PRO A 370 26.50 29.89 7.67
CA PRO A 370 27.84 30.34 7.34
C PRO A 370 28.36 29.67 6.05
N ALA A 371 29.17 30.42 5.32
CA ALA A 371 29.78 30.05 4.03
C ALA A 371 30.54 28.71 4.05
N PRO A 372 30.60 27.98 2.92
CA PRO A 372 31.27 26.70 2.86
C PRO A 372 32.79 26.89 3.02
N ARG A 373 33.37 26.23 4.02
CA ARG A 373 34.82 26.05 4.13
C ARG A 373 35.18 24.57 4.02
N PRO A 374 36.40 24.27 3.54
CA PRO A 374 36.68 23.08 2.75
C PRO A 374 36.87 21.85 3.63
N VAL A 375 36.31 20.73 3.18
CA VAL A 375 36.51 19.41 3.79
C VAL A 375 37.95 18.96 3.51
N LYS A 376 38.77 18.84 4.58
CA LYS A 376 39.97 18.00 4.57
C LYS A 376 39.58 16.55 4.89
N PRO A 377 40.27 15.54 4.33
CA PRO A 377 39.86 14.14 4.43
C PRO A 377 40.23 13.56 5.79
N ALA A 378 39.26 12.98 6.49
CA ALA A 378 39.51 12.11 7.64
C ALA A 378 39.62 10.65 7.17
N GLN A 379 40.58 9.94 7.74
CA GLN A 379 40.98 8.57 7.41
C GLN A 379 39.89 7.53 7.75
N PRO A 380 39.87 6.37 7.06
CA PRO A 380 38.81 5.38 7.17
C PRO A 380 38.99 4.47 8.39
N ASP A 381 37.91 4.30 9.16
CA ASP A 381 37.81 3.29 10.19
C ASP A 381 37.42 1.94 9.55
N ALA A 382 38.27 0.94 9.74
CA ALA A 382 38.33 -0.28 8.95
C ALA A 382 37.53 -1.42 9.58
N SER A 383 36.20 -1.38 9.54
CA SER A 383 35.38 -2.60 9.73
C SER A 383 33.90 -2.38 9.37
N ARG A 384 33.58 -2.31 8.07
CA ARG A 384 32.30 -2.75 7.43
C ARG A 384 32.32 -2.37 5.94
N ALA A 385 33.30 -2.87 5.21
CA ALA A 385 33.30 -2.81 3.76
C ALA A 385 32.29 -3.86 3.21
N ARG A 386 31.05 -3.44 2.96
CA ARG A 386 30.28 -4.03 1.85
C ARG A 386 30.99 -3.57 0.58
N GLN A 387 31.61 -4.51 -0.12
CA GLN A 387 32.33 -4.27 -1.36
C GLN A 387 31.41 -3.57 -2.38
N SER A 388 31.52 -2.24 -2.50
CA SER A 388 31.14 -1.50 -3.69
C SER A 388 32.33 -1.58 -4.66
N SER A 389 32.46 -2.69 -5.38
CA SER A 389 33.29 -2.69 -6.58
C SER A 389 32.49 -1.98 -7.69
N ASN A 390 33.12 -1.02 -8.35
CA ASN A 390 32.60 -0.31 -9.52
C ASN A 390 32.60 -1.22 -10.77
N GLN A 391 32.28 -2.52 -10.62
CA GLN A 391 32.13 -3.44 -11.74
C GLN A 391 30.73 -3.26 -12.33
N GLN A 392 30.68 -2.71 -13.54
CA GLN A 392 29.44 -2.66 -14.32
C GLN A 392 28.89 -4.08 -14.47
N ARG A 393 27.69 -4.34 -13.95
CA ARG A 393 26.99 -5.63 -14.13
C ARG A 393 26.91 -6.00 -15.62
N PRO A 394 27.22 -7.24 -16.03
CA PRO A 394 27.31 -7.66 -17.42
C PRO A 394 25.92 -7.97 -18.04
N CYS A 395 25.00 -6.99 -18.01
CA CYS A 395 23.59 -7.18 -18.36
C CYS A 395 23.36 -7.83 -19.75
N GLY A 396 24.03 -7.34 -20.79
CA GLY A 396 23.87 -7.84 -22.16
C GLY A 396 24.33 -9.28 -22.33
N LYS A 397 25.50 -9.60 -21.77
CA LYS A 397 26.03 -10.97 -21.72
C LYS A 397 25.07 -11.91 -20.98
N LEU A 398 24.48 -11.47 -19.86
CA LEU A 398 23.52 -12.28 -19.11
C LEU A 398 22.25 -12.61 -19.91
N VAL A 399 21.71 -11.64 -20.66
CA VAL A 399 20.55 -11.86 -21.54
C VAL A 399 20.89 -12.88 -22.63
N PHE A 400 22.03 -12.70 -23.30
CA PHE A 400 22.41 -13.58 -24.38
C PHE A 400 22.75 -15.00 -23.89
N GLU A 401 23.47 -15.12 -22.77
CA GLU A 401 23.75 -16.42 -22.14
C GLU A 401 22.47 -17.13 -21.69
N ALA A 402 21.48 -16.40 -21.17
CA ALA A 402 20.20 -16.98 -20.81
C ALA A 402 19.50 -17.54 -22.04
N TYR A 403 19.52 -16.83 -23.17
CA TYR A 403 19.00 -17.34 -24.45
C TYR A 403 19.73 -18.62 -24.88
N GLN A 404 21.07 -18.62 -24.86
CA GLN A 404 21.89 -19.78 -25.24
C GLN A 404 21.69 -20.99 -24.32
N LYS A 405 21.34 -20.77 -23.05
CA LYS A 405 21.06 -21.82 -22.08
C LYS A 405 19.65 -22.41 -22.23
N SER A 406 18.77 -21.78 -23.02
CA SER A 406 17.42 -22.30 -23.25
C SER A 406 17.48 -23.66 -23.94
N GLN A 407 16.86 -24.66 -23.32
CA GLN A 407 16.75 -26.03 -23.83
C GLN A 407 15.43 -26.26 -24.60
N ALA A 408 14.70 -25.18 -24.88
CA ALA A 408 13.43 -25.22 -25.58
C ALA A 408 13.59 -25.56 -27.07
N GLN A 409 12.52 -26.06 -27.69
CA GLN A 409 12.51 -26.30 -29.14
C GLN A 409 12.70 -24.99 -29.93
N PHE A 410 12.19 -23.89 -29.38
CA PHE A 410 12.42 -22.52 -29.84
C PHE A 410 13.02 -21.71 -28.69
N PRO A 411 14.36 -21.56 -28.63
CA PRO A 411 15.04 -20.92 -27.52
C PRO A 411 14.75 -19.42 -27.48
N GLY A 412 14.52 -18.90 -26.28
CA GLY A 412 14.39 -17.47 -26.02
C GLY A 412 14.92 -17.08 -24.65
N SER A 413 15.04 -15.78 -24.40
CA SER A 413 15.22 -15.23 -23.05
C SER A 413 14.33 -14.02 -22.79
N ILE A 414 13.72 -13.93 -21.61
CA ILE A 414 12.98 -12.74 -21.17
C ILE A 414 13.81 -11.97 -20.15
N PHE A 415 13.70 -10.64 -20.14
CA PHE A 415 14.40 -9.80 -19.18
C PHE A 415 13.64 -8.51 -18.85
N GLY A 416 13.95 -7.95 -17.66
CA GLY A 416 13.38 -6.69 -17.17
C GLY A 416 14.46 -5.70 -16.77
N ILE A 417 14.36 -4.47 -17.28
CA ILE A 417 15.34 -3.40 -17.06
C ILE A 417 14.64 -2.11 -16.62
N ALA A 418 15.28 -1.40 -15.69
CA ALA A 418 14.93 -0.04 -15.31
C ALA A 418 16.08 0.92 -15.55
N VAL A 419 15.73 2.19 -15.71
CA VAL A 419 16.64 3.31 -15.50
C VAL A 419 16.26 3.98 -14.18
N THR A 420 17.20 4.12 -13.26
CA THR A 420 16.97 4.79 -11.97
C THR A 420 16.91 6.32 -12.12
N GLU A 421 16.51 7.02 -11.07
CA GLU A 421 16.50 8.49 -10.99
C GLU A 421 17.88 9.13 -11.26
N ASN A 422 18.97 8.39 -11.00
CA ASN A 422 20.35 8.81 -11.25
C ASN A 422 20.87 8.37 -12.63
N ASP A 423 19.99 8.11 -13.60
CA ASP A 423 20.31 7.64 -14.95
C ASP A 423 21.07 6.31 -15.03
N ARG A 424 21.10 5.53 -13.95
CA ARG A 424 21.75 4.21 -13.94
C ARG A 424 20.79 3.15 -14.45
N VAL A 425 21.24 2.37 -15.43
CA VAL A 425 20.51 1.20 -15.96
C VAL A 425 20.74 -0.01 -15.05
N GLU A 426 19.67 -0.55 -14.48
CA GLU A 426 19.68 -1.74 -13.63
C GLU A 426 18.89 -2.88 -14.29
N MET A 427 19.49 -4.08 -14.30
CA MET A 427 18.86 -5.31 -14.78
C MET A 427 18.34 -6.09 -13.56
N PHE A 428 17.08 -6.51 -13.62
CA PHE A 428 16.38 -7.11 -12.47
C PHE A 428 16.11 -8.60 -12.65
N THR A 429 15.77 -9.01 -13.88
CA THR A 429 15.44 -10.40 -14.18
C THR A 429 15.93 -10.77 -15.56
N VAL A 430 16.35 -12.02 -15.71
CA VAL A 430 16.76 -12.62 -16.98
C VAL A 430 16.52 -14.13 -16.91
N LYS A 431 15.81 -14.72 -17.88
CA LYS A 431 15.44 -16.14 -17.87
C LYS A 431 15.42 -16.74 -19.28
N PRO A 432 15.94 -17.97 -19.52
CA PRO A 432 15.57 -18.75 -20.69
C PRO A 432 14.07 -19.07 -20.70
N TYR A 433 13.44 -19.11 -21.86
CA TYR A 433 12.05 -19.58 -22.03
C TYR A 433 11.83 -20.16 -23.44
N GLU A 434 10.60 -20.63 -23.68
CA GLU A 434 10.08 -21.12 -24.97
C GLU A 434 8.98 -20.21 -25.49
N ARG A 435 8.96 -19.92 -26.81
CA ARG A 435 7.99 -19.02 -27.45
C ARG A 435 6.51 -19.34 -27.12
N ASP A 436 6.18 -20.62 -26.91
CA ASP A 436 4.82 -21.11 -26.64
C ASP A 436 4.54 -21.44 -25.17
N TRP A 437 5.48 -21.18 -24.25
CA TRP A 437 5.18 -21.23 -22.82
C TRP A 437 4.21 -20.11 -22.46
N ASN A 438 3.13 -20.49 -21.77
CA ASN A 438 2.00 -19.64 -21.38
C ASN A 438 2.35 -18.61 -20.28
N ILE A 439 3.52 -17.97 -20.39
CA ILE A 439 3.93 -16.82 -19.60
C ILE A 439 3.30 -15.60 -20.29
N SER A 440 2.24 -15.09 -19.70
CA SER A 440 1.51 -13.93 -20.21
C SER A 440 2.32 -12.64 -20.00
N HIS A 441 2.00 -11.59 -20.75
CA HIS A 441 2.60 -10.27 -20.56
C HIS A 441 2.37 -9.65 -19.17
N GLU A 442 1.43 -10.20 -18.38
CA GLU A 442 1.13 -9.79 -17.02
C GLU A 442 2.11 -10.38 -15.99
N ASP A 443 2.82 -11.46 -16.32
CA ASP A 443 3.76 -12.17 -15.44
C ASP A 443 5.14 -11.46 -15.32
N LEU A 444 5.33 -10.37 -16.08
CA LEU A 444 6.49 -9.48 -16.02
C LEU A 444 6.06 -8.05 -15.69
N SER A 445 5.28 -7.88 -14.62
CA SER A 445 4.76 -6.56 -14.23
C SER A 445 5.89 -5.52 -14.05
N PRO A 446 5.85 -4.38 -14.79
CA PRO A 446 6.85 -3.31 -14.72
C PRO A 446 7.01 -2.70 -13.32
N THR A 447 5.95 -2.74 -12.51
CA THR A 447 5.86 -2.01 -11.24
C THR A 447 6.67 -2.66 -10.13
N TYR A 448 6.98 -3.96 -10.22
CA TYR A 448 7.55 -4.72 -9.10
C TYR A 448 9.03 -5.04 -9.22
N PHE A 449 9.55 -5.22 -10.44
CA PHE A 449 11.00 -5.24 -10.67
C PHE A 449 11.58 -3.84 -10.82
N GLN A 450 10.78 -2.79 -10.60
CA GLN A 450 11.12 -1.43 -11.00
C GLN A 450 11.42 -1.31 -12.52
N ALA A 451 11.16 -2.37 -13.31
CA ALA A 451 11.57 -2.50 -14.70
C ALA A 451 10.58 -1.78 -15.63
N THR A 452 10.83 -0.51 -15.88
CA THR A 452 10.09 0.29 -16.87
C THR A 452 10.04 -0.34 -18.27
N HIS A 453 11.05 -1.12 -18.64
CA HIS A 453 11.20 -1.70 -19.97
C HIS A 453 11.33 -3.21 -19.87
N ARG A 454 10.60 -3.90 -20.75
CA ARG A 454 10.61 -5.36 -20.87
C ARG A 454 11.29 -5.74 -22.17
N GLY A 455 12.07 -6.81 -22.12
CA GLY A 455 12.76 -7.31 -23.30
C GLY A 455 12.66 -8.81 -23.43
N ARG A 456 12.80 -9.29 -24.67
CA ARG A 456 12.97 -10.70 -24.96
C ARG A 456 13.93 -10.91 -26.11
N ILE A 457 14.72 -11.98 -26.07
CA ILE A 457 15.43 -12.52 -27.23
C ILE A 457 14.65 -13.74 -27.71
N GLU A 458 14.39 -13.79 -29.01
CA GLU A 458 13.77 -14.94 -29.70
C GLU A 458 14.54 -15.24 -30.98
N GLU A 459 14.26 -16.38 -31.60
CA GLU A 459 14.80 -16.74 -32.92
C GLU A 459 13.77 -16.51 -34.04
N ASP A 460 14.26 -16.02 -35.19
CA ASP A 460 13.48 -15.97 -36.43
C ASP A 460 13.36 -17.36 -37.08
N GLU A 461 12.66 -17.44 -38.22
CA GLU A 461 12.51 -18.69 -38.98
C GLU A 461 13.84 -19.30 -39.46
N LEU A 462 14.92 -18.50 -39.49
CA LEU A 462 16.27 -18.89 -39.87
C LEU A 462 17.18 -19.16 -38.66
N LYS A 463 16.61 -19.27 -37.45
CA LYS A 463 17.31 -19.47 -36.18
C LYS A 463 18.28 -18.34 -35.82
N LYS A 464 18.04 -17.12 -36.28
CA LYS A 464 18.82 -15.95 -35.91
C LYS A 464 18.18 -15.25 -34.72
N PRO A 465 18.94 -14.94 -33.66
CA PRO A 465 18.40 -14.26 -32.50
C PRO A 465 18.07 -12.81 -32.83
N PHE A 466 16.94 -12.33 -32.32
CA PHE A 466 16.54 -10.94 -32.37
C PHE A 466 15.92 -10.52 -31.04
N VAL A 467 16.05 -9.25 -30.69
CA VAL A 467 15.53 -8.67 -29.46
C VAL A 467 14.17 -8.03 -29.74
N ILE A 468 13.22 -8.19 -28.83
CA ILE A 468 11.99 -7.40 -28.82
C ILE A 468 12.00 -6.60 -27.53
N LEU A 469 11.94 -5.28 -27.63
CA LEU A 469 11.84 -4.36 -26.51
C LEU A 469 10.45 -3.76 -26.45
N LYS A 470 9.87 -3.75 -25.25
CA LYS A 470 8.55 -3.23 -24.96
C LYS A 470 8.65 -2.12 -23.91
N PRO A 471 8.50 -0.86 -24.34
CA PRO A 471 8.41 0.29 -23.44
C PRO A 471 7.16 0.22 -22.53
N PRO A 472 7.08 1.07 -21.49
CA PRO A 472 5.90 1.16 -20.64
C PRO A 472 4.69 1.64 -21.46
N GLN A 473 3.51 1.11 -21.17
CA GLN A 473 2.28 1.45 -21.89
C GLN A 473 1.40 2.45 -21.12
N SER A 474 1.41 2.39 -19.78
CA SER A 474 0.70 3.32 -18.91
C SER A 474 1.58 4.52 -18.59
N MET A 475 1.13 5.71 -19.00
CA MET A 475 1.78 6.97 -18.69
C MET A 475 1.71 7.30 -17.20
N GLN A 476 0.54 7.03 -16.59
CA GLN A 476 0.30 7.29 -15.18
C GLN A 476 1.21 6.45 -14.30
N GLU A 477 1.23 5.13 -14.50
CA GLU A 477 2.08 4.22 -13.73
C GLU A 477 3.57 4.53 -13.93
N TYR A 478 3.98 4.95 -15.13
CA TYR A 478 5.36 5.34 -15.40
C TYR A 478 5.76 6.61 -14.65
N PHE A 479 4.90 7.62 -14.60
CA PHE A 479 5.20 8.84 -13.85
C PHE A 479 5.16 8.65 -12.35
N GLU A 480 4.24 7.81 -11.84
CA GLU A 480 4.25 7.36 -10.45
C GLU A 480 5.56 6.63 -10.13
N PHE A 481 5.99 5.71 -11.00
CA PHE A 481 7.24 5.00 -10.85
C PHE A 481 8.48 5.91 -10.88
N LYS A 482 8.47 6.95 -11.72
CA LYS A 482 9.56 7.94 -11.84
C LYS A 482 9.48 9.08 -10.83
N GLU A 483 8.50 9.04 -9.93
CA GLU A 483 8.20 10.11 -8.97
C GLU A 483 8.08 11.50 -9.64
N VAL A 484 7.57 11.55 -10.88
CA VAL A 484 7.41 12.80 -11.63
C VAL A 484 6.25 13.60 -11.02
N PRO A 485 6.48 14.86 -10.60
CA PRO A 485 5.44 15.71 -10.04
C PRO A 485 4.26 15.86 -10.99
N GLU A 486 3.03 15.80 -10.47
CA GLU A 486 1.81 15.87 -11.29
C GLU A 486 1.73 17.11 -12.19
N ALA A 487 2.25 18.24 -11.71
CA ALA A 487 2.30 19.50 -12.46
C ALA A 487 3.14 19.41 -13.75
N ASP A 488 4.11 18.48 -13.79
CA ASP A 488 5.02 18.31 -14.92
C ASP A 488 4.60 17.16 -15.84
N ARG A 489 3.59 16.36 -15.45
CA ARG A 489 3.15 15.18 -16.20
C ARG A 489 2.50 15.61 -17.52
N GLY A 490 2.97 15.04 -18.62
CA GLY A 490 2.40 15.30 -19.94
C GLY A 490 2.84 14.28 -20.99
N PRO A 491 2.08 14.14 -22.09
CA PRO A 491 2.39 13.20 -23.15
C PRO A 491 3.76 13.45 -23.78
N GLU A 492 4.16 14.71 -23.92
CA GLU A 492 5.48 15.10 -24.47
C GLU A 492 6.63 14.68 -23.55
N LEU A 493 6.49 14.93 -22.24
CA LEU A 493 7.48 14.52 -21.22
C LEU A 493 7.60 13.00 -21.18
N PHE A 494 6.47 12.28 -21.17
CA PHE A 494 6.43 10.82 -21.18
C PHE A 494 7.19 10.25 -22.38
N THR A 495 6.85 10.73 -23.57
CA THR A 495 7.49 10.29 -24.83
C THR A 495 9.00 10.54 -24.79
N ARG A 496 9.43 11.71 -24.33
CA ARG A 496 10.84 12.08 -24.21
C ARG A 496 11.61 11.18 -23.23
N MET A 497 11.08 10.99 -22.02
CA MET A 497 11.74 10.18 -20.98
C MET A 497 11.87 8.71 -21.42
N VAL A 498 10.80 8.14 -21.98
CA VAL A 498 10.80 6.76 -22.47
C VAL A 498 11.78 6.57 -23.63
N ARG A 499 11.86 7.54 -24.55
CA ARG A 499 12.86 7.55 -25.63
C ARG A 499 14.28 7.52 -25.08
N ASP A 500 14.63 8.44 -24.19
CA ASP A 500 15.98 8.54 -23.62
C ASP A 500 16.36 7.27 -22.83
N GLU A 501 15.40 6.63 -22.16
CA GLU A 501 15.62 5.36 -21.50
C GLU A 501 15.89 4.21 -22.47
N CYS A 502 15.15 4.11 -23.58
CA CYS A 502 15.43 3.14 -24.63
C CYS A 502 16.88 3.26 -25.12
N ILE A 503 17.36 4.49 -25.34
CA ILE A 503 18.76 4.78 -25.75
C ILE A 503 19.76 4.30 -24.68
N ARG A 504 19.54 4.65 -23.41
CA ARG A 504 20.42 4.23 -22.30
C ARG A 504 20.46 2.71 -22.15
N ILE A 505 19.33 2.04 -22.30
CA ILE A 505 19.21 0.59 -22.24
C ILE A 505 20.00 -0.04 -23.39
N ALA A 506 19.88 0.47 -24.62
CA ALA A 506 20.64 0.00 -25.77
C ALA A 506 22.15 0.08 -25.53
N ARG A 507 22.62 1.27 -25.11
CA ARG A 507 24.03 1.53 -24.78
C ARG A 507 24.52 0.57 -23.70
N LYS A 508 23.71 0.33 -22.65
CA LYS A 508 24.06 -0.58 -21.56
C LYS A 508 24.18 -2.03 -22.04
N LEU A 509 23.21 -2.53 -22.79
CA LEU A 509 23.21 -3.91 -23.29
C LEU A 509 24.44 -4.17 -24.16
N ILE A 510 24.78 -3.26 -25.07
CA ILE A 510 25.99 -3.35 -25.91
C ILE A 510 27.25 -3.33 -25.06
N ALA A 511 27.41 -2.31 -24.20
CA ALA A 511 28.60 -2.15 -23.36
C ALA A 511 28.85 -3.34 -22.41
N THR A 512 27.81 -4.13 -22.16
CA THR A 512 27.85 -5.26 -21.23
C THR A 512 27.76 -6.62 -21.92
N GLY A 513 27.91 -6.67 -23.24
CA GLY A 513 28.21 -7.90 -23.98
C GLY A 513 27.11 -8.44 -24.90
N LEU A 514 26.08 -7.65 -25.22
CA LEU A 514 25.13 -7.99 -26.29
C LEU A 514 25.63 -7.48 -27.65
N GLU A 515 25.45 -8.25 -28.71
CA GLU A 515 25.97 -7.92 -30.05
C GLU A 515 25.30 -6.63 -30.60
N PRO A 516 26.07 -5.62 -31.05
CA PRO A 516 25.51 -4.36 -31.56
C PRO A 516 24.59 -4.53 -32.77
N MET A 517 24.87 -5.54 -33.59
CA MET A 517 24.13 -5.81 -34.83
C MET A 517 22.91 -6.72 -34.63
N ILE A 518 22.62 -7.14 -33.39
CA ILE A 518 21.43 -7.95 -33.13
C ILE A 518 20.17 -7.17 -33.58
N PRO A 519 19.28 -7.78 -34.39
CA PRO A 519 18.07 -7.11 -34.84
C PRO A 519 17.15 -6.84 -33.64
N VAL A 520 16.50 -5.68 -33.62
CA VAL A 520 15.61 -5.23 -32.55
C VAL A 520 14.27 -4.81 -33.12
N HIS A 521 13.20 -5.32 -32.52
CA HIS A 521 11.86 -4.76 -32.65
C HIS A 521 11.53 -3.94 -31.41
N LEU A 522 11.21 -2.67 -31.58
CA LEU A 522 10.77 -1.80 -30.50
C LEU A 522 9.26 -1.58 -30.60
N ALA A 523 8.50 -2.08 -29.63
CA ALA A 523 7.05 -1.93 -29.64
C ALA A 523 6.65 -0.45 -29.64
N SER A 524 5.83 -0.06 -30.64
CA SER A 524 5.38 1.32 -30.83
C SER A 524 6.53 2.32 -31.04
N ALA A 525 7.60 1.95 -31.76
CA ALA A 525 8.74 2.83 -32.02
C ALA A 525 8.33 4.21 -32.57
N SER A 526 7.34 4.26 -33.48
CA SER A 526 6.82 5.50 -34.06
C SER A 526 6.19 6.47 -33.06
N ARG A 527 5.82 5.99 -31.87
CA ARG A 527 5.33 6.83 -30.76
C ARG A 527 6.47 7.61 -30.09
N TYR A 528 7.67 7.02 -30.06
CA TYR A 528 8.80 7.52 -29.27
C TYR A 528 9.93 8.13 -30.10
N PHE A 529 10.06 7.72 -31.36
CA PHE A 529 11.07 8.19 -32.29
C PHE A 529 10.38 8.85 -33.48
N THR A 530 10.71 10.10 -33.77
CA THR A 530 10.09 10.90 -34.85
C THR A 530 10.70 10.66 -36.24
N ALA A 531 11.58 9.65 -36.37
CA ALA A 531 12.38 9.29 -37.55
C ALA A 531 13.29 10.39 -38.14
N PRO A 532 14.55 10.02 -38.42
CA PRO A 532 15.04 9.78 -39.77
C PRO A 532 14.58 8.38 -40.24
N ALA A 533 14.44 8.20 -41.56
CA ALA A 533 13.93 6.97 -42.21
C ALA A 533 14.61 5.64 -41.82
N GLU A 534 15.70 5.67 -41.05
CA GLU A 534 16.57 4.54 -40.68
C GLU A 534 16.12 3.72 -39.46
N LEU A 535 15.20 4.21 -38.60
CA LEU A 535 14.68 3.46 -37.44
C LEU A 535 13.28 2.88 -37.69
N ILE A 536 12.41 3.63 -38.37
CA ILE A 536 10.99 3.26 -38.58
C ILE A 536 10.80 2.45 -39.88
N GLY A 537 11.62 2.68 -40.90
CA GLY A 537 11.50 2.01 -42.20
C GLY A 537 12.10 0.60 -42.28
N SER A 538 12.77 0.15 -41.22
CA SER A 538 13.60 -1.06 -41.22
C SER A 538 13.44 -1.91 -39.97
N GLU A 539 12.25 -1.99 -39.35
CA GLU A 539 12.03 -2.95 -38.26
C GLU A 539 12.01 -4.40 -38.79
N PRO A 540 12.82 -5.32 -38.24
CA PRO A 540 13.76 -5.14 -37.12
C PRO A 540 15.07 -4.45 -37.52
N PHE A 541 15.54 -3.51 -36.68
CA PHE A 541 16.76 -2.72 -36.94
C PHE A 541 17.92 -3.10 -35.99
N PRO A 542 19.19 -2.87 -36.36
CA PRO A 542 20.32 -3.13 -35.46
C PRO A 542 20.22 -2.37 -34.14
N LEU A 543 20.47 -3.03 -32.99
CA LEU A 543 20.47 -2.42 -31.66
C LEU A 543 21.35 -1.17 -31.57
N GLU A 544 22.45 -1.16 -32.32
CA GLU A 544 23.37 -0.03 -32.41
C GLU A 544 22.72 1.26 -32.94
N LEU A 545 21.75 1.18 -33.86
CA LEU A 545 21.05 2.37 -34.39
C LEU A 545 20.29 3.12 -33.30
N MET A 546 19.72 2.40 -32.32
CA MET A 546 19.08 3.00 -31.15
C MET A 546 20.13 3.56 -30.17
N ALA A 547 21.25 2.86 -29.98
CA ALA A 547 22.31 3.30 -29.06
C ALA A 547 23.02 4.59 -29.50
N ARG A 548 23.11 4.82 -30.83
CA ARG A 548 23.74 5.99 -31.46
C ARG A 548 22.88 7.25 -31.44
N GLN A 549 21.59 7.15 -31.11
CA GLN A 549 20.73 8.33 -30.98
C GLN A 549 21.23 9.24 -29.86
N LYS A 550 21.05 10.55 -30.04
CA LYS A 550 21.33 11.55 -29.01
C LYS A 550 20.24 11.52 -27.94
N LEU A 551 20.64 11.70 -26.68
CA LEU A 551 19.67 11.94 -25.61
C LEU A 551 19.05 13.33 -25.80
N SER A 552 17.81 13.55 -25.35
CA SER A 552 17.15 14.84 -25.53
C SER A 552 17.87 16.01 -24.85
N ILE A 553 18.68 15.77 -23.82
CA ILE A 553 19.55 16.80 -23.20
C ILE A 553 20.71 17.20 -24.14
N GLU A 554 21.19 16.29 -24.99
CA GLU A 554 22.27 16.49 -25.96
C GLU A 554 21.79 17.12 -27.28
N GLU A 555 20.48 17.28 -27.46
CA GLU A 555 19.86 17.92 -28.64
C GLU A 555 19.58 19.41 -28.43
N VAL A 556 19.56 19.86 -27.17
CA VAL A 556 19.32 21.27 -26.76
C VAL A 556 20.63 22.04 -26.54
N ALA A 557 21.75 21.33 -26.38
CA ALA A 557 23.10 21.86 -26.29
C ALA A 557 23.80 21.83 -27.67
#